data_AF-A0A3N2BXW3-F1
#
_entry.id   AF-A0A3N2BXW3-F1
#
_cell.length_a   1.000
_cell.length_b   1.000
_cell.length_c   1.000
_cell.angle_alpha   90.00
_cell.angle_beta   90.00
_cell.angle_gamma   90.00
#
_symmetry.space_group_name_H-M   'P 1'
#
loop_
_entity.id
_entity.type
_entity.pdbx_description
1 polymer ?
#
loop_
_entity_poly.entity_id
_entity_poly.type
_entity_poly.pdbx_seq_one_letter_code
_entity_poly.pdbx_strand_id
1 'polypeptide(L)'
;MNGSSIRSDRPFRRTRWTLGALGVAIIIVGLALFVQEIPAVRYPGVAFWLAGALVVHDGLIAGVVVAGAVLLRKLGLRARTRAVLSGAGVVGGIMAIVVLPAAWKAAIGTANPTVLPSDYLGNLVRFEIGIAVVTVVVVIALRVVDRRHAARGAAPRTPSEAPQ
;
A
#
# COMPACT_ATOMS: atom_id res chain seq x y z
N MET A 1 22.19 -40.10 -8.15
CA MET A 1 22.61 -38.91 -7.36
C MET A 1 22.42 -37.69 -8.24
N ASN A 2 21.24 -37.05 -8.19
CA ASN A 2 20.94 -35.86 -9.00
C ASN A 2 21.17 -34.60 -8.17
N GLY A 3 22.10 -33.77 -8.63
CA GLY A 3 22.44 -32.48 -8.04
C GLY A 3 21.25 -31.53 -8.07
N SER A 4 20.83 -31.10 -6.88
CA SER A 4 19.92 -29.97 -6.71
C SER A 4 20.63 -28.70 -7.16
N SER A 5 20.08 -28.07 -8.20
CA SER A 5 20.47 -26.75 -8.67
C SER A 5 20.39 -25.74 -7.52
N ILE A 6 21.55 -25.19 -7.12
CA ILE A 6 21.62 -24.01 -6.24
C ILE A 6 20.91 -22.87 -6.97
N ARG A 7 19.65 -22.60 -6.58
CA ARG A 7 18.95 -21.38 -6.98
C ARG A 7 19.83 -20.23 -6.51
N SER A 8 20.34 -19.42 -7.44
CA SER A 8 21.30 -18.37 -7.11
C SER A 8 20.61 -17.30 -6.25
N ASP A 9 20.86 -17.31 -4.93
CA ASP A 9 20.39 -16.28 -3.98
C ASP A 9 21.15 -14.95 -4.09
N ARG A 10 22.17 -14.91 -4.97
CA ARG A 10 23.11 -13.80 -5.17
C ARG A 10 22.48 -12.48 -5.67
N PRO A 11 21.52 -12.47 -6.63
CA PRO A 11 20.94 -11.21 -7.11
C PRO A 11 20.08 -10.56 -6.03
N PHE A 12 19.31 -11.35 -5.27
CA PHE A 12 18.48 -10.82 -4.19
C PHE A 12 19.32 -10.21 -3.06
N ARG A 13 20.42 -10.85 -2.66
CA ARG A 13 21.35 -10.29 -1.67
C ARG A 13 21.99 -8.99 -2.15
N ARG A 14 22.44 -8.93 -3.41
CA ARG A 14 23.03 -7.71 -3.99
C ARG A 14 22.03 -6.57 -4.03
N THR A 15 20.81 -6.80 -4.54
CA THR A 15 19.76 -5.78 -4.60
C THR A 15 19.41 -5.24 -3.21
N ARG A 16 19.36 -6.09 -2.18
CA ARG A 16 19.10 -5.63 -0.80
C ARG A 16 20.22 -4.76 -0.26
N TRP A 17 21.47 -5.15 -0.49
CA TRP A 17 22.63 -4.36 -0.06
C TRP A 17 22.72 -3.04 -0.82
N THR A 18 22.45 -3.02 -2.13
CA THR A 18 22.47 -1.78 -2.91
C THR A 18 21.35 -0.84 -2.47
N LEU A 19 20.13 -1.35 -2.27
CA LEU A 19 19.02 -0.52 -1.77
C LEU A 19 19.28 -0.04 -0.33
N GLY A 20 19.84 -0.90 0.52
CA GLY A 20 20.20 -0.52 1.89
C GLY A 20 21.27 0.56 1.92
N ALA A 21 22.37 0.37 1.17
CA ALA A 21 23.45 1.34 1.07
C ALA A 21 22.98 2.68 0.48
N LEU A 22 22.17 2.64 -0.58
CA LEU A 22 21.56 3.83 -1.17
C LEU A 22 20.67 4.56 -0.17
N GLY A 23 19.83 3.84 0.57
CA GLY A 23 18.99 4.42 1.62
C GLY A 23 19.80 5.10 2.72
N VAL A 24 20.88 4.45 3.19
CA VAL A 24 21.80 5.04 4.18
C VAL A 24 22.46 6.29 3.62
N ALA A 25 22.94 6.27 2.37
CA ALA A 25 23.55 7.43 1.74
C ALA A 25 22.57 8.62 1.67
N ILE A 26 21.31 8.37 1.29
CA ILE A 26 20.26 9.41 1.26
C ILE A 26 20.00 9.97 2.65
N ILE A 27 19.93 9.13 3.69
CA ILE A 27 19.74 9.59 5.07
C ILE A 27 20.90 10.48 5.53
N ILE A 28 22.14 10.08 5.24
CA ILE A 28 23.33 10.87 5.61
C ILE A 28 23.29 12.24 4.93
N VAL A 29 23.00 12.28 3.62
CA VAL A 29 22.87 13.54 2.88
C VAL A 29 21.76 14.42 3.45
N GLY A 30 20.58 13.84 3.70
CA GLY A 30 19.46 14.56 4.30
C GLY A 30 19.78 15.12 5.69
N LEU A 31 20.49 14.36 6.52
CA LEU A 31 20.90 14.81 7.86
C LEU A 31 21.96 15.91 7.78
N ALA A 32 22.91 15.82 6.84
CA ALA A 32 23.90 16.87 6.61
C ALA A 32 23.25 18.19 6.21
N LEU A 33 22.31 18.15 5.26
CA LEU A 33 21.53 19.32 4.86
C LEU A 33 20.68 19.86 6.01
N PHE A 34 20.05 18.98 6.79
CA PHE A 34 19.25 19.37 7.95
C PHE A 34 20.07 20.18 8.97
N VAL A 35 21.27 19.72 9.31
CA VAL A 35 22.14 20.40 10.27
C VAL A 35 22.69 21.72 9.71
N GLN A 36 22.90 21.81 8.40
CA GLN A 36 23.42 23.01 7.75
C GLN A 36 22.35 24.10 7.58
N GLU A 37 21.13 23.72 7.26
CA GLU A 37 20.08 24.69 6.88
C GLU A 37 19.07 25.00 8.00
N ILE A 38 18.91 24.11 8.99
CA ILE A 38 17.91 24.28 10.04
C ILE A 38 18.56 24.82 11.32
N PRO A 39 18.14 25.98 11.84
CA PRO A 39 18.62 26.49 13.12
C PRO A 39 18.32 25.51 14.27
N ALA A 40 19.29 25.29 15.16
CA ALA A 40 19.18 24.31 16.25
C ALA A 40 17.98 24.53 17.19
N VAL A 41 17.52 25.78 17.33
CA VAL A 41 16.31 26.12 18.10
C VAL A 41 15.04 25.44 17.55
N ARG A 42 15.03 25.04 16.27
CA ARG A 42 13.89 24.36 15.63
C ARG A 42 13.94 22.84 15.77
N TYR A 43 15.05 22.26 16.24
CA TYR A 43 15.19 20.80 16.35
C TYR A 43 14.10 20.14 17.21
N PRO A 44 13.70 20.71 18.37
CA PRO A 44 12.61 20.11 19.15
C PRO A 44 11.28 20.05 18.39
N GLY A 45 10.96 21.10 17.63
CA GLY A 45 9.77 21.14 16.79
C GLY A 45 9.79 20.11 15.67
N VAL A 46 10.95 19.93 15.02
CA VAL A 46 11.12 18.89 14.00
C VAL A 46 11.03 17.49 14.62
N ALA A 47 11.65 17.27 15.78
CA ALA A 47 11.58 15.99 16.47
C ALA A 47 10.14 15.63 16.86
N PHE A 48 9.38 16.60 17.39
CA PHE A 48 7.96 16.43 17.70
C PHE A 48 7.15 16.12 16.45
N TRP A 49 7.37 16.87 15.36
CA TRP A 49 6.71 16.63 14.08
C TRP A 49 7.03 15.23 13.52
N LEU A 50 8.29 14.82 13.54
CA LEU A 50 8.73 13.51 13.06
C LEU A 50 8.12 12.38 13.89
N ALA A 51 8.11 12.52 15.22
CA ALA A 51 7.48 11.54 16.12
C ALA A 51 5.98 11.46 15.85
N GLY A 52 5.30 12.60 15.70
CA GLY A 52 3.88 12.65 15.35
C GLY A 52 3.60 11.97 14.00
N ALA A 53 4.41 12.27 12.99
CA ALA A 53 4.31 11.63 11.68
C ALA A 53 4.52 10.11 11.76
N LEU A 54 5.49 9.63 12.55
CA LEU A 54 5.76 8.21 12.74
C LEU A 54 4.57 7.50 13.41
N VAL A 55 4.02 8.07 14.48
CA VAL A 55 2.87 7.50 15.19
C VAL A 55 1.63 7.44 14.30
N VAL A 56 1.34 8.53 13.57
CA VAL A 56 0.20 8.58 12.66
C VAL A 56 0.40 7.64 11.47
N HIS A 57 1.58 7.60 10.87
CA HIS A 57 1.86 6.77 9.71
C HIS A 57 1.93 5.28 10.07
N ASP A 58 2.82 4.91 10.99
CA ASP A 58 3.08 3.50 11.28
C ASP A 58 2.11 2.93 12.32
N GLY A 59 1.72 3.72 13.32
CA GLY A 59 0.79 3.27 14.35
C GLY A 59 -0.63 3.17 13.83
N LEU A 60 -1.15 4.27 13.27
CA LEU A 60 -2.55 4.35 12.86
C LEU A 60 -2.79 3.68 11.50
N ILE A 61 -2.02 4.01 10.45
CA ILE A 61 -2.27 3.45 9.12
C ILE A 61 -1.98 1.96 9.10
N ALA A 62 -0.81 1.51 9.60
CA ALA A 62 -0.53 0.07 9.63
C ALA A 62 -1.54 -0.67 10.54
N GLY A 63 -1.94 -0.07 11.66
CA GLY A 63 -2.98 -0.60 12.54
C GLY A 63 -4.31 -0.82 11.82
N VAL A 64 -4.82 0.19 11.11
CA VAL A 64 -6.06 0.12 10.33
C VAL A 64 -5.96 -0.93 9.23
N VAL A 65 -4.82 -1.00 8.53
CA VAL A 65 -4.59 -1.97 7.46
C VAL A 65 -4.57 -3.39 7.99
N VAL A 66 -3.90 -3.63 9.12
CA VAL A 66 -3.86 -4.94 9.78
C VAL A 66 -5.25 -5.32 10.30
N ALA A 67 -5.95 -4.40 10.96
CA ALA A 67 -7.30 -4.62 11.46
C ALA A 67 -8.27 -4.97 10.31
N GLY A 68 -8.21 -4.22 9.21
CA GLY A 68 -8.95 -4.51 7.99
C GLY A 68 -8.60 -5.88 7.41
N ALA A 69 -7.31 -6.21 7.28
CA ALA A 69 -6.88 -7.52 6.78
C ALA A 69 -7.34 -8.70 7.66
N VAL A 70 -7.39 -8.50 8.99
CA VAL A 70 -7.92 -9.47 9.96
C VAL A 70 -9.43 -9.60 9.84
N LEU A 71 -10.17 -8.49 9.73
CA LEU A 71 -11.62 -8.49 9.54
C LEU A 71 -12.00 -9.22 8.25
N LEU A 72 -11.33 -8.90 7.14
CA LEU A 72 -11.54 -9.55 5.84
C LEU A 72 -11.19 -11.05 5.90
N ARG A 73 -10.22 -11.45 6.74
CA ARG A 73 -9.93 -12.87 7.00
C ARG A 73 -11.06 -13.55 7.77
N LYS A 74 -11.65 -12.89 8.78
CA LYS A 74 -12.81 -13.39 9.53
C LYS A 74 -14.04 -13.57 8.64
N LEU A 75 -14.21 -12.73 7.62
CA LEU A 75 -15.28 -12.83 6.62
C LEU A 75 -15.09 -13.97 5.61
N GLY A 76 -14.06 -14.83 5.78
CA GLY A 76 -13.83 -15.99 4.92
C GLY A 76 -13.37 -15.64 3.50
N LEU A 77 -12.88 -14.41 3.28
CA LEU A 77 -12.46 -13.98 1.94
C LEU A 77 -11.14 -14.66 1.53
N ARG A 78 -11.05 -15.02 0.25
CA ARG A 78 -9.85 -15.60 -0.35
C ARG A 78 -8.66 -14.66 -0.26
N ALA A 79 -7.45 -15.22 -0.18
CA ALA A 79 -6.21 -14.45 0.00
C ALA A 79 -6.01 -13.36 -1.07
N ARG A 80 -6.29 -13.66 -2.35
CA ARG A 80 -6.19 -12.68 -3.46
C ARG A 80 -7.20 -11.55 -3.31
N THR A 81 -8.45 -11.86 -2.99
CA THR A 81 -9.51 -10.86 -2.74
C THR A 81 -9.17 -9.96 -1.55
N ARG A 82 -8.64 -10.56 -0.47
CA ARG A 82 -8.16 -9.81 0.70
C ARG A 82 -7.05 -8.82 0.32
N ALA A 83 -6.05 -9.25 -0.45
CA ALA A 83 -4.95 -8.39 -0.87
C ALA A 83 -5.44 -7.19 -1.69
N VAL A 84 -6.37 -7.40 -2.61
CA VAL A 84 -6.97 -6.31 -3.42
C VAL A 84 -7.73 -5.32 -2.55
N LEU A 85 -8.59 -5.81 -1.64
CA LEU A 85 -9.35 -4.95 -0.74
C LEU A 85 -8.45 -4.18 0.24
N SER A 86 -7.41 -4.82 0.77
CA SER A 86 -6.41 -4.16 1.61
C SER A 86 -5.65 -3.09 0.83
N GLY A 87 -5.23 -3.39 -0.41
CA GLY A 87 -4.56 -2.41 -1.27
C GLY A 87 -5.45 -1.20 -1.58
N ALA A 88 -6.71 -1.44 -1.96
CA ALA A 88 -7.68 -0.38 -2.21
C ALA A 88 -7.91 0.50 -0.98
N GLY A 89 -8.08 -0.11 0.20
CA GLY A 89 -8.24 0.62 1.46
C GLY A 89 -7.01 1.43 1.85
N VAL A 90 -5.79 0.93 1.58
CA VAL A 90 -4.54 1.69 1.79
C VAL A 90 -4.51 2.93 0.91
N VAL A 91 -4.78 2.77 -0.39
CA VAL A 91 -4.71 3.88 -1.36
C VAL A 91 -5.77 4.94 -1.05
N GLY A 92 -7.02 4.53 -0.82
CA GLY A 92 -8.10 5.45 -0.43
C GLY A 92 -7.80 6.14 0.91
N GLY A 93 -7.35 5.38 1.91
CA GLY A 93 -6.96 5.94 3.21
C GLY A 93 -5.85 6.98 3.12
N ILE A 94 -4.79 6.72 2.34
CA ILE A 94 -3.70 7.68 2.11
C ILE A 94 -4.24 8.94 1.42
N MET A 95 -5.07 8.80 0.38
CA MET A 95 -5.63 9.97 -0.28
C MET A 95 -6.56 10.77 0.61
N ALA A 96 -7.36 10.11 1.45
CA ALA A 96 -8.18 10.80 2.44
C ALA A 96 -7.32 11.60 3.43
N ILE A 97 -6.24 11.02 3.97
CA ILE A 97 -5.33 11.71 4.91
C ILE A 97 -4.67 12.93 4.25
N VAL A 98 -4.34 12.86 2.96
CA VAL A 98 -3.72 13.97 2.22
C VAL A 98 -4.73 15.05 1.85
N VAL A 99 -5.92 14.67 1.39
CA VAL A 99 -6.88 15.60 0.79
C VAL A 99 -7.84 16.20 1.83
N LEU A 100 -8.23 15.46 2.87
CA LEU A 100 -9.17 15.96 3.88
C LEU A 100 -8.67 17.22 4.62
N PRO A 101 -7.40 17.35 5.03
CA PRO A 101 -6.91 18.59 5.64
C PRO A 101 -6.99 19.78 4.68
N ALA A 102 -6.70 19.57 3.39
CA ALA A 102 -6.82 20.61 2.38
C ALA A 102 -8.29 21.00 2.15
N ALA A 103 -9.19 20.01 2.05
CA ALA A 103 -10.63 20.25 1.93
C ALA A 103 -11.20 20.99 3.15
N TRP A 104 -10.78 20.60 4.36
CA TRP A 104 -11.15 21.28 5.60
C TRP A 104 -10.65 22.73 5.59
N LYS A 105 -9.40 22.97 5.17
CA LYS A 105 -8.84 24.31 5.08
C LYS A 105 -9.56 25.18 4.06
N ALA A 106 -9.97 24.62 2.92
CA ALA A 106 -10.80 25.32 1.95
C ALA A 106 -12.16 25.73 2.54
N ALA A 107 -12.80 24.84 3.30
CA ALA A 107 -14.13 25.08 3.87
C ALA A 107 -14.15 26.20 4.93
N ILE A 108 -13.10 26.32 5.74
CA ILE A 108 -13.00 27.39 6.77
C ILE A 108 -12.48 28.72 6.21
N GLY A 109 -12.21 28.79 4.90
CA GLY A 109 -11.70 29.98 4.23
C GLY A 109 -10.18 30.08 4.19
N THR A 110 -9.70 30.76 3.15
CA THR A 110 -8.27 31.04 2.94
C THR A 110 -8.07 32.54 2.78
N ALA A 111 -6.94 33.06 3.26
CA ALA A 111 -6.60 34.48 3.11
C ALA A 111 -6.36 34.88 1.64
N ASN A 112 -6.06 33.91 0.77
CA ASN A 112 -5.91 34.11 -0.66
C ASN A 112 -6.67 33.01 -1.43
N PRO A 113 -7.76 33.36 -2.15
CA PRO A 113 -8.61 32.40 -2.84
C PRO A 113 -7.92 31.66 -3.99
N THR A 114 -6.76 32.11 -4.48
CA THR A 114 -6.01 31.38 -5.52
C THR A 114 -5.21 30.20 -4.98
N VAL A 115 -5.12 30.02 -3.66
CA VAL A 115 -4.28 28.99 -3.03
C VAL A 115 -4.98 27.63 -2.99
N LEU A 116 -6.32 27.60 -2.86
CA LEU A 116 -7.12 26.37 -2.92
C LEU A 116 -8.30 26.54 -3.90
N PRO A 117 -8.04 26.58 -5.22
CA PRO A 117 -9.09 26.79 -6.22
C PRO A 117 -9.93 25.53 -6.49
N SER A 118 -9.44 24.35 -6.10
CA SER A 118 -10.04 23.07 -6.44
C SER A 118 -11.13 22.65 -5.45
N ASP A 119 -12.19 22.01 -5.96
CA ASP A 119 -13.14 21.24 -5.17
C ASP A 119 -12.48 19.94 -4.66
N TYR A 120 -11.69 20.06 -3.58
CA TYR A 120 -10.93 18.95 -2.99
C TYR A 120 -11.83 17.82 -2.51
N LEU A 121 -12.97 18.16 -1.89
CA LEU A 121 -13.87 17.15 -1.34
C LEU A 121 -14.56 16.38 -2.47
N GLY A 122 -15.09 17.07 -3.47
CA GLY A 122 -15.71 16.40 -4.61
C GLY A 122 -14.70 15.58 -5.43
N ASN A 123 -13.45 16.06 -5.58
CA ASN A 123 -12.38 15.29 -6.22
C ASN A 123 -12.02 14.03 -5.43
N LEU A 124 -11.96 14.11 -4.10
CA LEU A 124 -11.73 12.95 -3.24
C LEU A 124 -12.86 11.92 -3.39
N VAL A 125 -14.12 12.36 -3.34
CA VAL A 125 -15.27 11.45 -3.53
C VAL A 125 -15.23 10.77 -4.89
N ARG A 126 -14.96 11.52 -5.97
CA ARG A 126 -14.80 10.96 -7.32
C ARG A 126 -13.68 9.93 -7.38
N PHE A 127 -12.55 10.21 -6.72
CA PHE A 127 -11.42 9.31 -6.63
C PHE A 127 -11.75 8.02 -5.87
N GLU A 128 -12.41 8.12 -4.71
CA GLU A 128 -12.85 6.96 -3.92
C GLU A 128 -13.85 6.09 -4.68
N ILE A 129 -14.79 6.70 -5.40
CA ILE A 129 -15.70 5.98 -6.31
C ILE A 129 -14.90 5.24 -7.38
N GLY A 130 -13.90 5.89 -7.99
CA GLY A 130 -13.02 5.26 -8.98
C GLY A 130 -12.31 4.03 -8.41
N ILE A 131 -11.72 4.15 -7.21
CA ILE A 131 -11.10 3.01 -6.51
C ILE A 131 -12.10 1.90 -6.25
N ALA A 132 -13.29 2.22 -5.75
CA ALA A 132 -14.33 1.24 -5.46
C ALA A 132 -14.74 0.47 -6.73
N VAL A 133 -14.95 1.17 -7.85
CA VAL A 133 -15.28 0.57 -9.15
C VAL A 133 -14.17 -0.37 -9.62
N VAL A 134 -12.91 0.09 -9.64
CA VAL A 134 -11.76 -0.73 -10.06
C VAL A 134 -11.64 -1.96 -9.16
N THR A 135 -11.80 -1.79 -7.85
CA THR A 135 -11.73 -2.88 -6.86
C THR A 135 -12.80 -3.94 -7.14
N VAL A 136 -14.05 -3.53 -7.37
CA VAL A 136 -15.15 -4.44 -7.71
C VAL A 136 -14.84 -5.21 -9.00
N VAL A 137 -14.40 -4.52 -10.05
CA VAL A 137 -14.05 -5.14 -11.34
C VAL A 137 -12.95 -6.19 -11.17
N VAL A 138 -11.87 -5.86 -10.46
CA VAL A 138 -10.77 -6.80 -10.20
C VAL A 138 -11.23 -8.00 -9.38
N VAL A 139 -12.04 -7.79 -8.34
CA VAL A 139 -12.57 -8.89 -7.52
C VAL A 139 -13.47 -9.82 -8.34
N ILE A 140 -14.33 -9.28 -9.21
CA ILE A 140 -15.16 -10.07 -10.12
C ILE A 140 -14.28 -10.87 -11.08
N ALA A 141 -13.29 -10.23 -11.71
CA ALA A 141 -12.36 -10.89 -12.62
C ALA A 141 -11.61 -12.06 -11.95
N LEU A 142 -11.11 -11.85 -10.72
CA LEU A 142 -10.46 -12.90 -9.93
C LEU A 142 -11.39 -14.08 -9.64
N ARG A 143 -12.67 -13.82 -9.31
CA ARG A 143 -13.67 -14.88 -9.10
C ARG A 143 -13.94 -15.68 -10.37
N VAL A 144 -14.02 -15.03 -11.53
CA VAL A 144 -14.21 -15.69 -12.82
C VAL A 144 -13.01 -16.58 -13.15
N VAL A 145 -11.79 -16.08 -12.97
CA VAL A 145 -10.55 -16.84 -13.20
C VAL A 145 -10.49 -18.06 -12.29
N ASP A 146 -10.74 -17.89 -10.99
CA ASP A 146 -10.71 -18.99 -10.04
C ASP A 146 -11.75 -20.08 -10.35
N ARG A 147 -12.97 -19.69 -10.77
CA ARG A 147 -14.01 -20.65 -11.22
C ARG A 147 -13.57 -21.44 -12.44
N ARG A 148 -12.92 -20.79 -13.41
CA ARG A 148 -12.39 -21.44 -14.62
C ARG A 148 -11.29 -22.45 -14.29
N HIS A 149 -10.41 -22.14 -13.34
CA HIS A 149 -9.38 -23.09 -12.89
C HIS A 149 -9.96 -24.30 -12.18
N ALA A 150 -10.98 -24.10 -11.32
CA ALA A 150 -11.67 -25.21 -10.66
C ALA A 150 -12.36 -26.15 -11.66
N ALA A 151 -13.04 -25.59 -12.67
CA ALA A 151 -13.69 -26.37 -13.72
C ALA A 151 -12.70 -27.19 -14.58
N ARG A 152 -11.49 -26.66 -14.84
CA ARG A 152 -10.43 -27.36 -15.58
C ARG A 152 -9.77 -28.49 -14.77
N GLY A 153 -9.66 -28.34 -13.45
CA GLY A 153 -9.07 -29.36 -12.57
C GLY A 153 -10.00 -30.55 -12.27
N ALA A 154 -11.30 -30.40 -12.50
CA ALA A 154 -12.31 -31.44 -12.32
C ALA A 154 -12.55 -32.30 -13.58
N ALA A 155 -11.80 -32.09 -14.66
CA ALA A 155 -11.88 -32.93 -15.85
C ALA A 155 -11.52 -34.39 -15.49
N PRO A 156 -12.29 -35.40 -15.96
CA PRO A 156 -12.07 -36.80 -15.58
C PRO A 156 -10.65 -37.24 -15.92
N ARG A 157 -9.91 -37.76 -14.93
CA ARG A 157 -8.71 -38.56 -15.24
C ARG A 157 -9.20 -39.82 -15.94
N THR A 158 -8.88 -39.96 -17.23
CA THR A 158 -9.19 -41.17 -17.99
C THR A 158 -8.58 -42.38 -17.28
N PRO A 159 -9.36 -43.44 -16.97
CA PRO A 159 -8.81 -44.69 -16.49
C PRO A 159 -8.10 -45.39 -17.66
N SER A 160 -6.78 -45.18 -17.80
CA SER A 160 -5.99 -45.89 -18.83
C SER A 160 -4.83 -46.71 -18.26
N GLU A 161 -4.79 -46.94 -16.95
CA GLU A 161 -3.83 -47.86 -16.34
C GLU A 161 -4.56 -48.87 -15.45
N ALA A 162 -5.14 -49.89 -16.09
CA ALA A 162 -5.30 -51.19 -15.46
C ALA A 162 -4.15 -52.07 -16.00
N PRO A 163 -3.21 -52.53 -15.15
CA PRO A 163 -2.21 -53.51 -15.57
C PRO A 163 -2.90 -54.83 -15.91
N GLN A 164 -2.59 -55.38 -17.08
CA GLN A 164 -2.91 -56.77 -17.43
C GLN A 164 -1.99 -57.72 -16.68
#